data_AF-A0A3N5Q4D7-F1
#
_entry.id   AF-A0A3N5Q4D7-F1
#
_cell.length_a   1.000
_cell.length_b   1.000
_cell.length_c   1.000
_cell.angle_alpha   90.00
_cell.angle_beta   90.00
_cell.angle_gamma   90.00
#
_symmetry.space_group_name_H-M   'P 1'
#
loop_
_entity.id
_entity.type
_entity.pdbx_description
1 polymer ?
#
loop_
_entity_poly.entity_id
_entity_poly.type
_entity_poly.pdbx_seq_one_letter_code
_entity_poly.pdbx_strand_id
1 'polypeptide(L)'
;MIRIFNAVLLTLLLSNGMVQAQTIVSSDLRRAVDQARSAGIDSAFLVRIAGGFDAEFYDKAIRINLTNYSNVPDYSGHYNRKSVKQVKAFMRENDSLLRAVEKKRGVSKEVIAAILWIESRCGTTTGKFHVPSVFLSLLLADDSTSIELSVANVTKGKTLDSLQMDSVYKQIALRAKNKAAWATRQLQALEAIEKRGVMNVIALKGSWA
;
A
#
# COMPACT_ATOMS: atom_id res chain seq x y z
N MET A 1 17.38 56.42 -11.99
CA MET A 1 16.21 55.84 -11.26
C MET A 1 15.64 54.59 -11.96
N ILE A 2 16.46 53.74 -12.59
CA ILE A 2 15.98 52.57 -13.40
C ILE A 2 16.64 51.24 -12.97
N ARG A 3 17.63 51.26 -12.07
CA ARG A 3 18.37 50.04 -11.67
C ARG A 3 17.83 49.32 -10.42
N ILE A 4 16.94 49.93 -9.65
CA ILE A 4 16.37 49.32 -8.42
C ILE A 4 15.10 48.51 -8.73
N PHE A 5 14.38 48.84 -9.81
CA PHE A 5 13.13 48.16 -10.16
C PHE A 5 13.35 46.73 -10.73
N ASN A 6 14.48 46.47 -11.38
CA ASN A 6 14.77 45.14 -11.93
C ASN A 6 15.25 44.12 -10.89
N ALA A 7 15.84 44.56 -9.77
CA ALA A 7 16.25 43.64 -8.70
C ALA A 7 15.03 43.10 -7.93
N VAL A 8 14.05 43.96 -7.63
CA VAL A 8 12.84 43.55 -6.92
C VAL A 8 11.96 42.64 -7.79
N LEU A 9 11.89 42.88 -9.10
CA LEU A 9 11.14 42.03 -10.03
C LEU A 9 11.78 40.64 -10.21
N LEU A 10 13.12 40.54 -10.20
CA LEU A 10 13.82 39.26 -10.27
C LEU A 10 13.71 38.46 -8.97
N THR A 11 13.64 39.14 -7.82
CA THR A 11 13.45 38.47 -6.52
C THR A 11 12.00 37.96 -6.35
N LEU A 12 11.01 38.68 -6.87
CA LEU A 12 9.60 38.24 -6.91
C LEU A 12 9.34 37.11 -7.94
N LEU A 13 10.10 37.06 -9.03
CA LEU A 13 10.01 35.96 -10.00
C LEU A 13 10.73 34.68 -9.50
N LEU A 14 11.78 34.81 -8.68
CA LEU A 14 12.44 33.67 -8.04
C LEU A 14 11.68 33.14 -6.81
N SER A 15 10.93 34.00 -6.08
CA SER A 15 10.04 33.53 -5.01
C SER A 15 8.81 32.80 -5.54
N ASN A 16 8.30 33.18 -6.72
CA ASN A 16 7.17 32.48 -7.35
C ASN A 16 7.60 31.21 -8.08
N GLY A 17 8.81 31.15 -8.64
CA GLY A 17 9.33 29.96 -9.31
C GLY A 17 9.64 28.78 -8.37
N MET A 18 10.03 29.05 -7.12
CA MET A 18 10.26 28.00 -6.11
C MET A 18 8.97 27.45 -5.48
N VAL A 19 7.84 28.13 -5.63
CA VAL A 19 6.52 27.65 -5.14
C VAL A 19 5.89 26.66 -6.15
N GLN A 20 6.36 26.62 -7.39
CA GLN A 20 5.73 25.84 -8.47
C GLN A 20 6.36 24.46 -8.76
N ALA A 21 7.26 23.98 -7.90
CA ALA A 21 7.75 22.59 -7.94
C ALA A 21 7.09 21.69 -6.87
N GLN A 22 5.94 22.10 -6.30
CA GLN A 22 5.05 21.14 -5.66
C GLN A 22 4.30 20.41 -6.78
N THR A 23 4.86 19.27 -7.19
CA THR A 23 4.13 18.18 -7.82
C THR A 23 2.77 18.07 -7.11
N ILE A 24 1.67 18.02 -7.87
CA ILE A 24 0.30 18.03 -7.32
C ILE A 24 0.08 16.72 -6.54
N VAL A 25 0.58 16.69 -5.30
CA VAL A 25 0.24 15.69 -4.29
C VAL A 25 -1.24 15.92 -3.99
N SER A 26 -2.07 14.89 -4.17
CA SER A 26 -3.50 15.03 -3.90
C SER A 26 -3.73 15.53 -2.46
N SER A 27 -4.82 16.25 -2.24
CA SER A 27 -5.19 16.72 -0.90
C SER A 27 -5.19 15.57 0.12
N ASP A 28 -5.63 14.37 -0.30
CA ASP A 28 -5.68 13.19 0.55
C ASP A 28 -4.31 12.61 0.87
N LEU A 29 -3.39 12.55 -0.10
CA LEU A 29 -2.03 12.12 0.19
C LEU A 29 -1.34 13.07 1.17
N ARG A 30 -1.61 14.37 1.07
CA ARG A 30 -1.13 15.35 2.06
C ARG A 30 -1.74 15.11 3.45
N ARG A 31 -3.05 14.89 3.56
CA ARG A 31 -3.70 14.54 4.84
C ARG A 31 -3.11 13.28 5.46
N ALA A 32 -2.88 12.24 4.65
CA ALA A 32 -2.24 11.01 5.09
C ALA A 32 -0.82 11.24 5.63
N VAL A 33 -0.02 12.07 4.97
CA VAL A 33 1.32 12.45 5.43
C VAL A 33 1.26 13.20 6.77
N ASP A 34 0.30 14.12 6.93
CA ASP A 34 0.13 14.88 8.18
C ASP A 34 -0.29 13.95 9.35
N GLN A 35 -1.15 12.96 9.10
CA GLN A 35 -1.50 11.93 10.07
C GLN A 35 -0.30 11.04 10.41
N ALA A 36 0.49 10.63 9.40
CA ALA A 36 1.71 9.83 9.60
C ALA A 36 2.73 10.57 10.47
N ARG A 37 2.93 11.87 10.21
CA ARG A 37 3.79 12.75 11.01
C ARG A 37 3.31 12.84 12.46
N SER A 38 2.00 13.01 12.65
CA SER A 38 1.39 13.05 13.98
C SER A 38 1.54 11.73 14.74
N ALA A 39 1.67 10.61 14.03
CA ALA A 39 1.97 9.29 14.59
C ALA A 39 3.47 9.04 14.88
N GLY A 40 4.33 10.07 14.72
CA GLY A 40 5.74 10.03 15.07
C GLY A 40 6.69 9.48 13.99
N ILE A 41 6.22 9.35 12.75
CA ILE A 41 7.08 8.92 11.63
C ILE A 41 7.95 10.11 11.18
N ASP A 42 9.24 9.85 10.90
CA ASP A 42 10.20 10.89 10.52
C ASP A 42 9.76 11.72 9.30
N SER A 43 9.87 13.05 9.43
CA SER A 43 9.41 13.96 8.39
C SER A 43 10.26 13.89 7.11
N ALA A 44 11.57 13.65 7.22
CA ALA A 44 12.41 13.52 6.03
C ALA A 44 12.08 12.24 5.26
N PHE A 45 11.82 11.13 5.96
CA PHE A 45 11.32 9.90 5.35
C PHE A 45 9.98 10.12 4.65
N LEU A 46 9.01 10.77 5.31
CA LEU A 46 7.69 11.07 4.74
C LEU A 46 7.79 11.93 3.47
N VAL A 47 8.65 12.96 3.46
CA VAL A 47 8.89 13.78 2.26
C VAL A 47 9.42 12.94 1.11
N ARG A 48 10.33 11.99 1.37
CA ARG A 48 10.88 11.12 0.31
C ARG A 48 9.82 10.19 -0.28
N ILE A 49 9.02 9.51 0.55
CA ILE A 49 8.02 8.56 0.06
C ILE A 49 6.81 9.24 -0.60
N ALA A 50 6.45 10.45 -0.18
CA ALA A 50 5.31 11.18 -0.73
C ALA A 50 5.69 12.11 -1.90
N GLY A 51 6.97 12.48 -2.02
CA GLY A 51 7.49 13.32 -3.10
C GLY A 51 7.99 12.55 -4.32
N GLY A 52 8.00 11.21 -4.27
CA GLY A 52 8.43 10.37 -5.38
C GLY A 52 7.48 10.42 -6.58
N PHE A 53 7.98 10.14 -7.78
CA PHE A 53 7.18 10.10 -9.01
C PHE A 53 5.99 9.11 -8.96
N ASP A 54 6.16 8.03 -8.18
CA ASP A 54 5.18 6.98 -7.98
C ASP A 54 4.20 7.26 -6.82
N ALA A 55 4.32 8.42 -6.16
CA ALA A 55 3.48 8.77 -5.02
C ALA A 55 2.05 9.09 -5.47
N GLU A 56 1.07 8.44 -4.86
CA GLU A 56 -0.33 8.50 -5.27
C GLU A 56 -1.22 8.14 -4.08
N PHE A 57 -2.43 8.69 -4.03
CA PHE A 57 -3.46 8.24 -3.08
C PHE A 57 -4.32 7.15 -3.71
N TYR A 58 -4.46 6.00 -3.04
CA TYR A 58 -5.14 4.83 -3.56
C TYR A 58 -6.48 4.57 -2.86
N ASP A 59 -7.56 5.25 -3.29
CA ASP A 59 -8.93 4.97 -2.84
C ASP A 59 -9.31 3.49 -2.97
N LYS A 60 -8.83 2.86 -4.05
CA LYS A 60 -9.04 1.43 -4.30
C LYS A 60 -8.42 0.56 -3.21
N ALA A 61 -7.27 0.93 -2.65
CA ALA A 61 -6.63 0.17 -1.58
C ALA A 61 -7.46 0.22 -0.30
N ILE A 62 -8.00 1.39 0.05
CA ILE A 62 -8.93 1.57 1.18
C ILE A 62 -10.15 0.67 0.97
N ARG A 63 -10.85 0.85 -0.17
CA ARG A 63 -12.07 0.11 -0.47
C ARG A 63 -11.87 -1.40 -0.35
N ILE A 64 -10.84 -1.96 -1.00
CA ILE A 64 -10.63 -3.42 -0.97
C ILE A 64 -10.30 -3.88 0.46
N ASN A 65 -9.45 -3.18 1.21
CA ASN A 65 -9.11 -3.59 2.58
C ASN A 65 -10.32 -3.57 3.54
N LEU A 66 -11.26 -2.65 3.32
CA LEU A 66 -12.46 -2.54 4.13
C LEU A 66 -13.54 -3.53 3.71
N THR A 67 -13.73 -3.79 2.42
CA THR A 67 -14.90 -4.56 1.93
C THR A 67 -14.61 -5.98 1.48
N ASN A 68 -13.35 -6.41 1.28
CA ASN A 68 -13.07 -7.71 0.63
C ASN A 68 -13.62 -8.94 1.37
N TYR A 69 -13.98 -8.82 2.64
CA TYR A 69 -14.63 -9.90 3.40
C TYR A 69 -16.00 -10.29 2.84
N SER A 70 -16.62 -9.44 2.02
CA SER A 70 -17.92 -9.73 1.40
C SER A 70 -17.83 -10.67 0.19
N ASN A 71 -16.62 -11.00 -0.28
CA ASN A 71 -16.41 -11.84 -1.46
C ASN A 71 -16.01 -13.26 -1.05
N VAL A 72 -16.57 -14.27 -1.73
CA VAL A 72 -16.09 -15.65 -1.61
C VAL A 72 -14.89 -15.82 -2.56
N PRO A 73 -13.69 -16.17 -2.05
CA PRO A 73 -12.52 -16.33 -2.90
C PRO A 73 -12.60 -17.59 -3.75
N ASP A 74 -12.23 -17.49 -5.03
CA ASP A 74 -12.01 -18.64 -5.91
C ASP A 74 -10.51 -18.94 -6.06
N TYR A 75 -10.10 -20.14 -5.66
CA TYR A 75 -8.70 -20.59 -5.71
C TYR A 75 -8.39 -21.54 -6.88
N SER A 76 -9.37 -21.85 -7.74
CA SER A 76 -9.23 -22.79 -8.87
C SER A 76 -8.05 -22.46 -9.80
N GLY A 77 -7.71 -21.17 -9.92
CA GLY A 77 -6.56 -20.67 -10.66
C GLY A 77 -5.18 -21.06 -10.09
N HIS A 78 -5.10 -21.63 -8.89
CA HIS A 78 -3.83 -22.02 -8.26
C HIS A 78 -3.52 -23.51 -8.36
N TYR A 79 -4.53 -24.38 -8.50
CA TYR A 79 -4.36 -25.85 -8.44
C TYR A 79 -4.82 -26.59 -9.71
N ASN A 80 -4.39 -26.10 -10.88
CA ASN A 80 -4.64 -26.77 -12.16
C ASN A 80 -3.35 -27.33 -12.79
N ARG A 81 -3.49 -28.15 -13.84
CA ARG A 81 -2.36 -28.79 -14.53
C ARG A 81 -1.29 -27.79 -15.00
N LYS A 82 -1.71 -26.62 -15.50
CA LYS A 82 -0.80 -25.55 -15.92
C LYS A 82 0.00 -25.01 -14.73
N SER A 83 -0.67 -24.72 -13.62
CA SER A 83 -0.06 -24.25 -12.38
C SER A 83 0.98 -25.25 -11.84
N VAL A 84 0.61 -26.52 -11.72
CA VAL A 84 1.53 -27.58 -11.27
C VAL A 84 2.75 -27.69 -12.19
N LYS A 85 2.57 -27.58 -13.51
CA LYS A 85 3.69 -27.58 -14.46
C LYS A 85 4.64 -26.41 -14.23
N GLN A 86 4.12 -25.21 -13.98
CA GLN A 86 4.91 -24.00 -13.72
C GLN A 86 5.67 -24.10 -12.39
N VAL A 87 5.03 -24.57 -11.31
CA VAL A 87 5.70 -24.79 -10.02
C VAL A 87 6.83 -25.82 -10.16
N LYS A 88 6.59 -26.93 -10.86
CA LYS A 88 7.63 -27.93 -11.11
C LYS A 88 8.80 -27.38 -11.94
N ALA A 89 8.55 -26.46 -12.87
CA ALA A 89 9.61 -25.80 -13.62
C ALA A 89 10.47 -24.93 -12.70
N PHE A 90 9.83 -24.04 -11.93
CA PHE A 90 10.50 -23.22 -10.93
C PHE A 90 11.34 -24.04 -9.94
N MET A 91 10.79 -25.17 -9.45
CA MET A 91 11.51 -26.06 -8.55
C MET A 91 12.75 -26.70 -9.19
N ARG A 92 12.69 -27.08 -10.47
CA ARG A 92 13.85 -27.64 -11.18
C ARG A 92 14.93 -26.56 -11.40
N GLU A 93 14.53 -25.36 -11.80
CA GLU A 93 15.42 -24.23 -12.02
C GLU A 93 16.14 -23.80 -10.73
N ASN A 94 15.51 -24.02 -9.57
CA ASN A 94 16.03 -23.59 -8.26
C ASN A 94 16.34 -24.76 -7.31
N ASP A 95 16.54 -26.00 -7.82
CA ASP A 95 16.58 -27.20 -6.98
C ASP A 95 17.70 -27.14 -5.92
N SER A 96 18.90 -26.69 -6.29
CA SER A 96 20.02 -26.57 -5.36
C SER A 96 19.73 -25.59 -4.21
N LEU A 97 19.14 -24.43 -4.54
CA LEU A 97 18.77 -23.42 -3.54
C LEU A 97 17.66 -23.94 -2.62
N LEU A 98 16.61 -24.53 -3.20
CA LEU A 98 15.48 -25.04 -2.43
C LEU A 98 15.90 -26.18 -1.49
N ARG A 99 16.77 -27.09 -1.93
CA ARG A 99 17.35 -28.14 -1.07
C ARG A 99 18.21 -27.58 0.05
N ALA A 100 19.00 -26.54 -0.22
CA ALA A 100 19.79 -25.89 0.81
C ALA A 100 18.90 -25.23 1.88
N VAL A 101 17.81 -24.57 1.45
CA VAL A 101 16.82 -23.98 2.37
C VAL A 101 16.08 -25.06 3.16
N GLU A 102 15.64 -26.14 2.50
CA GLU A 102 14.99 -27.30 3.14
C GLU A 102 15.91 -27.90 4.22
N LYS A 103 17.18 -28.18 3.89
CA LYS A 103 18.15 -28.69 4.86
C LYS A 103 18.36 -27.75 6.04
N LYS A 104 18.37 -26.43 5.80
CA LYS A 104 18.62 -25.41 6.83
C LYS A 104 17.38 -25.13 7.70
N ARG A 105 16.18 -25.25 7.15
CA ARG A 105 14.94 -24.77 7.79
C ARG A 105 13.93 -25.89 8.11
N GLY A 106 14.12 -27.09 7.57
CA GLY A 106 13.21 -28.23 7.78
C GLY A 106 11.87 -28.11 7.06
N VAL A 107 11.67 -27.08 6.22
CA VAL A 107 10.44 -26.89 5.43
C VAL A 107 10.66 -27.49 4.06
N SER A 108 9.74 -28.34 3.59
CA SER A 108 9.92 -29.00 2.31
C SER A 108 9.96 -28.01 1.15
N LYS A 109 10.78 -28.32 0.14
CA LYS A 109 10.89 -27.46 -1.05
C LYS A 109 9.58 -27.32 -1.81
N GLU A 110 8.73 -28.33 -1.80
CA GLU A 110 7.38 -28.30 -2.40
C GLU A 110 6.50 -27.26 -1.70
N VAL A 111 6.54 -27.20 -0.35
CA VAL A 111 5.77 -26.22 0.43
C VAL A 111 6.26 -24.80 0.14
N ILE A 112 7.58 -24.58 0.13
CA ILE A 112 8.16 -23.28 -0.22
C ILE A 112 7.72 -22.83 -1.62
N ALA A 113 7.83 -23.71 -2.61
CA ALA A 113 7.45 -23.41 -3.97
C ALA A 113 5.94 -23.16 -4.13
N ALA A 114 5.10 -23.90 -3.40
CA ALA A 114 3.66 -23.70 -3.39
C ALA A 114 3.26 -22.32 -2.82
N ILE A 115 3.90 -21.89 -1.72
CA ILE A 115 3.67 -20.56 -1.16
C ILE A 115 4.07 -19.48 -2.17
N LEU A 116 5.27 -19.56 -2.74
CA LEU A 116 5.75 -18.58 -3.73
C LEU A 116 4.84 -18.51 -4.97
N TRP A 117 4.27 -19.66 -5.37
CA TRP A 117 3.30 -19.72 -6.46
C TRP A 117 1.99 -19.00 -6.13
N ILE A 118 1.44 -19.25 -4.95
CA ILE A 118 0.19 -18.63 -4.50
C ILE A 118 0.37 -17.12 -4.36
N GLU A 119 1.46 -16.68 -3.73
CA GLU A 119 1.69 -15.27 -3.41
C GLU A 119 2.07 -14.42 -4.63
N SER A 120 2.92 -14.95 -5.52
CA SER A 120 3.53 -14.11 -6.56
C SER A 120 3.73 -14.80 -7.91
N ARG A 121 3.14 -15.98 -8.11
CA ARG A 121 3.41 -16.82 -9.28
C ARG A 121 4.91 -17.05 -9.47
N CYS A 122 5.59 -17.34 -8.35
CA CYS A 122 7.04 -17.49 -8.27
C CYS A 122 7.80 -16.25 -8.78
N GLY A 123 7.35 -15.06 -8.38
CA GLY A 123 8.01 -13.79 -8.71
C GLY A 123 7.58 -13.13 -10.03
N THR A 124 6.73 -13.77 -10.84
CA THR A 124 6.25 -13.16 -12.10
C THR A 124 5.12 -12.14 -11.89
N THR A 125 4.47 -12.17 -10.71
CA THR A 125 3.43 -11.22 -10.31
C THR A 125 3.72 -10.69 -8.90
N THR A 126 4.44 -9.59 -8.79
CA THR A 126 4.84 -9.00 -7.49
C THR A 126 3.98 -7.81 -7.06
N GLY A 127 3.06 -7.37 -7.93
CA GLY A 127 2.23 -6.19 -7.72
C GLY A 127 2.83 -4.92 -8.35
N LYS A 128 2.01 -3.88 -8.46
CA LYS A 128 2.34 -2.63 -9.16
C LYS A 128 2.13 -1.37 -8.32
N PHE A 129 1.54 -1.53 -7.14
CA PHE A 129 1.23 -0.41 -6.27
C PHE A 129 2.50 0.09 -5.60
N HIS A 130 2.63 1.41 -5.47
CA HIS A 130 3.66 1.98 -4.63
C HIS A 130 3.32 1.68 -3.15
N VAL A 131 4.12 0.83 -2.50
CA VAL A 131 3.81 0.29 -1.16
C VAL A 131 3.70 1.39 -0.09
N PRO A 132 4.64 2.37 -0.01
CA PRO A 132 4.48 3.49 0.92
C PRO A 132 3.18 4.27 0.70
N SER A 133 2.82 4.54 -0.56
CA SER A 133 1.55 5.20 -0.92
C SER A 133 0.32 4.41 -0.49
N VAL A 134 0.34 3.07 -0.61
CA VAL A 134 -0.75 2.21 -0.11
C VAL A 134 -0.91 2.37 1.39
N PHE A 135 0.17 2.33 2.16
CA PHE A 135 0.08 2.48 3.60
C PHE A 135 -0.33 3.89 4.01
N LEU A 136 0.18 4.93 3.35
CA LEU A 136 -0.31 6.30 3.54
C LEU A 136 -1.82 6.39 3.27
N SER A 137 -2.30 5.80 2.18
CA SER A 137 -3.73 5.82 1.86
C SER A 137 -4.58 5.14 2.94
N LEU A 138 -4.09 4.02 3.48
CA LEU A 138 -4.79 3.28 4.53
C LEU A 138 -4.82 3.98 5.89
N LEU A 139 -4.02 5.03 6.12
CA LEU A 139 -4.16 5.86 7.32
C LEU A 139 -5.52 6.57 7.37
N LEU A 140 -6.06 6.95 6.20
CA LEU A 140 -7.37 7.58 6.07
C LEU A 140 -8.53 6.57 6.02
N ALA A 141 -8.27 5.29 6.28
CA ALA A 141 -9.32 4.28 6.28
C ALA A 141 -10.37 4.51 7.37
N ASP A 142 -9.97 5.09 8.51
CA ASP A 142 -10.82 5.39 9.68
C ASP A 142 -11.52 6.76 9.59
N ASP A 143 -11.39 7.47 8.45
CA ASP A 143 -12.16 8.68 8.18
C ASP A 143 -13.64 8.31 7.96
N SER A 144 -14.56 9.19 8.41
CA SER A 144 -16.00 8.99 8.22
C SER A 144 -16.37 8.78 6.76
N THR A 145 -15.79 9.55 5.84
CA THR A 145 -16.00 9.40 4.39
C THR A 145 -15.60 8.02 3.88
N SER A 146 -14.46 7.47 4.33
CA SER A 146 -14.00 6.12 3.94
C SER A 146 -14.93 5.03 4.45
N ILE A 147 -15.43 5.18 5.68
CA ILE A 147 -16.37 4.27 6.31
C ILE A 147 -17.72 4.31 5.58
N GLU A 148 -18.28 5.50 5.37
CA GLU A 148 -19.58 5.72 4.71
C GLU A 148 -19.59 5.16 3.28
N LEU A 149 -18.54 5.46 2.49
CA LEU A 149 -18.40 4.91 1.14
C LEU A 149 -18.29 3.38 1.17
N SER A 150 -17.59 2.81 2.16
CA SER A 150 -17.45 1.36 2.29
C SER A 150 -18.77 0.69 2.69
N VAL A 151 -19.54 1.31 3.59
CA VAL A 151 -20.88 0.85 3.98
C VAL A 151 -21.79 0.87 2.75
N ALA A 152 -21.85 1.99 2.03
CA ALA A 152 -22.65 2.11 0.81
C ALA A 152 -22.27 1.05 -0.24
N ASN A 153 -20.98 0.72 -0.39
CA ASN A 153 -20.52 -0.33 -1.30
C ASN A 153 -21.00 -1.73 -0.87
N VAL A 154 -20.93 -2.06 0.42
CA VAL A 154 -21.32 -3.39 0.94
C VAL A 154 -22.84 -3.58 0.95
N THR A 155 -23.60 -2.51 1.15
CA THR A 155 -25.07 -2.53 1.23
C THR A 155 -25.77 -2.27 -0.11
N LYS A 156 -25.02 -1.92 -1.15
CA LYS A 156 -25.55 -1.66 -2.49
C LYS A 156 -26.44 -2.81 -2.98
N GLY A 157 -27.70 -2.48 -3.29
CA GLY A 157 -28.69 -3.43 -3.80
C GLY A 157 -29.25 -4.41 -2.75
N LYS A 158 -28.99 -4.19 -1.46
CA LYS A 158 -29.52 -5.01 -0.35
C LYS A 158 -30.61 -4.24 0.39
N THR A 159 -31.71 -4.91 0.70
CA THR A 159 -32.70 -4.43 1.67
C THR A 159 -32.27 -4.91 3.04
N LEU A 160 -31.88 -3.99 3.92
CA LEU A 160 -31.42 -4.29 5.28
C LEU A 160 -32.33 -3.61 6.29
N ASP A 161 -32.65 -4.30 7.38
CA ASP A 161 -33.24 -3.67 8.55
C ASP A 161 -32.19 -2.84 9.33
N SER A 162 -32.66 -2.09 10.33
CA SER A 162 -31.80 -1.23 11.14
C SER A 162 -30.70 -2.00 11.88
N LEU A 163 -30.98 -3.22 12.37
CA LEU A 163 -29.99 -4.02 13.10
C LEU A 163 -28.90 -4.55 12.16
N GLN A 164 -29.29 -4.96 10.96
CA GLN A 164 -28.37 -5.38 9.90
C GLN A 164 -27.48 -4.23 9.42
N MET A 165 -28.06 -3.04 9.23
CA MET A 165 -27.31 -1.84 8.86
C MET A 165 -26.29 -1.47 9.95
N ASP A 166 -26.71 -1.44 11.21
CA ASP A 166 -25.83 -1.19 12.35
C ASP A 166 -24.68 -2.20 12.44
N SER A 167 -24.97 -3.49 12.18
CA SER A 167 -23.96 -4.54 12.17
C SER A 167 -22.92 -4.33 11.08
N VAL A 168 -23.35 -3.99 9.86
CA VAL A 168 -22.42 -3.68 8.75
C VAL A 168 -21.55 -2.47 9.09
N TYR A 169 -22.17 -1.40 9.59
CA TYR A 169 -21.43 -0.19 9.99
C TYR A 169 -20.38 -0.50 11.06
N LYS A 170 -20.76 -1.19 12.14
CA LYS A 170 -19.84 -1.56 13.24
C LYS A 170 -18.67 -2.42 12.75
N GLN A 171 -18.93 -3.38 11.87
CA GLN A 171 -17.88 -4.22 11.30
C GLN A 171 -16.90 -3.41 10.45
N ILE A 172 -17.40 -2.53 9.59
CA ILE A 172 -16.56 -1.69 8.71
C ILE A 172 -15.76 -0.69 9.54
N ALA A 173 -16.37 0.00 10.49
CA ALA A 173 -15.68 0.95 11.38
C ALA A 173 -14.57 0.25 12.19
N LEU A 174 -14.84 -0.94 12.74
CA LEU A 174 -13.81 -1.70 13.46
C LEU A 174 -12.64 -2.11 12.53
N ARG A 175 -12.95 -2.54 11.31
CA ARG A 175 -11.91 -2.88 10.31
C ARG A 175 -11.11 -1.66 9.89
N ALA A 176 -11.76 -0.53 9.70
CA ALA A 176 -11.16 0.76 9.35
C ALA A 176 -10.14 1.20 10.38
N LYS A 177 -10.54 1.27 11.65
CA LYS A 177 -9.65 1.54 12.78
C LYS A 177 -8.45 0.59 12.83
N ASN A 178 -8.70 -0.72 12.70
CA ASN A 178 -7.64 -1.73 12.73
C ASN A 178 -6.67 -1.58 11.55
N LYS A 179 -7.18 -1.21 10.38
CA LYS A 179 -6.37 -1.04 9.17
C LYS A 179 -5.54 0.25 9.19
N ALA A 180 -6.09 1.35 9.66
CA ALA A 180 -5.32 2.58 9.89
C ALA A 180 -4.18 2.32 10.89
N ALA A 181 -4.47 1.67 12.03
CA ALA A 181 -3.45 1.31 13.01
C ALA A 181 -2.39 0.35 12.47
N TRP A 182 -2.79 -0.62 11.63
CA TRP A 182 -1.86 -1.51 10.96
C TRP A 182 -0.96 -0.76 9.97
N ALA A 183 -1.51 0.17 9.19
CA ALA A 183 -0.78 0.98 8.22
C ALA A 183 0.28 1.87 8.90
N THR A 184 -0.06 2.47 10.05
CA THR A 184 0.92 3.19 10.89
C THR A 184 2.12 2.31 11.24
N ARG A 185 1.87 1.08 11.71
CA ARG A 185 2.95 0.13 12.05
C ARG A 185 3.77 -0.27 10.83
N GLN A 186 3.14 -0.42 9.67
CA GLN A 186 3.88 -0.74 8.44
C GLN A 186 4.77 0.41 7.99
N LEU A 187 4.31 1.66 8.06
CA LEU A 187 5.14 2.83 7.74
C LEU A 187 6.34 2.95 8.67
N GLN A 188 6.15 2.73 9.98
CA GLN A 188 7.25 2.67 10.95
C GLN A 188 8.25 1.54 10.62
N ALA A 189 7.75 0.38 10.16
CA ALA A 189 8.61 -0.71 9.71
C ALA A 189 9.40 -0.35 8.44
N LEU A 190 8.78 0.32 7.46
CA LEU A 190 9.48 0.81 6.26
C LEU A 190 10.55 1.83 6.64
N GLU A 191 10.26 2.76 7.54
CA GLU A 191 11.24 3.72 8.05
C GLU A 191 12.43 3.00 8.72
N ALA A 192 12.15 1.96 9.52
CA ALA A 192 13.21 1.17 10.14
C ALA A 192 14.06 0.39 9.12
N ILE A 193 13.44 -0.16 8.08
CA ILE A 193 14.14 -0.84 6.97
C ILE A 193 15.02 0.16 6.22
N GLU A 194 14.51 1.35 5.93
CA GLU A 194 15.24 2.44 5.28
C GLU A 194 16.47 2.85 6.09
N LYS A 195 16.30 3.09 7.40
CA LYS A 195 17.41 3.45 8.30
C LYS A 195 18.50 2.38 8.36
N ARG A 196 18.14 1.10 8.15
CA ARG A 196 19.10 -0.01 8.09
C ARG A 196 19.80 -0.11 6.73
N GLY A 197 19.30 0.54 5.69
CA GLY A 197 19.90 0.54 4.34
C GLY A 197 19.89 -0.82 3.64
N VAL A 198 18.99 -1.73 4.03
CA VAL A 198 18.96 -3.11 3.50
C VAL A 198 18.16 -3.24 2.19
N MET A 199 17.32 -2.25 1.89
CA MET A 199 16.43 -2.22 0.73
C MET A 199 16.00 -0.78 0.47
N ASN A 200 15.86 -0.40 -0.80
CA ASN A 200 15.19 0.84 -1.17
C ASN A 200 13.67 0.69 -0.98
N VAL A 201 13.16 1.19 0.15
CA VAL A 201 11.72 1.18 0.42
C VAL A 201 10.99 2.36 -0.21
N ILE A 202 11.72 3.39 -0.65
CA ILE A 202 11.17 4.65 -1.17
C ILE A 202 10.44 4.45 -2.49
N ALA A 203 10.83 3.48 -3.30
CA ALA A 203 10.18 3.13 -4.57
C ALA A 203 9.59 1.71 -4.57
N LEU A 204 9.42 1.11 -3.39
CA LEU A 204 9.01 -0.28 -3.27
C LEU A 204 7.64 -0.51 -3.90
N LYS A 205 7.55 -1.51 -4.78
CA LYS A 205 6.30 -1.92 -5.43
C LYS A 205 5.77 -3.21 -4.81
N GLY A 206 4.45 -3.34 -4.79
CA GLY A 206 3.79 -4.47 -4.14
C GLY A 206 2.29 -4.53 -4.37
N SER A 207 1.64 -5.24 -3.46
CA SER A 207 0.20 -5.44 -3.40
C SER A 207 -0.53 -4.20 -2.84
N TRP A 208 -1.86 -4.24 -2.81
CA TRP A 208 -2.72 -3.20 -2.21
C TRP A 208 -2.95 -3.39 -0.70
N ALA A 209 -2.27 -4.36 -0.08
CA ALA A 209 -2.30 -4.71 1.33
C ALA A 209 -0.96 -5.29 1.81
#